data_AF-A0A7J9LK61-F1
#
_entry.id   AF-A0A7J9LK61-F1
#
_cell.length_a   1.000
_cell.length_b   1.000
_cell.length_c   1.000
_cell.angle_alpha   90.00
_cell.angle_beta   90.00
_cell.angle_gamma   90.00
#
_symmetry.space_group_name_H-M   'P 1'
#
loop_
_entity.id
_entity.type
_entity.pdbx_description
1 polymer ?
#
loop_
_entity_poly.entity_id
_entity_poly.type
_entity_poly.pdbx_seq_one_letter_code
_entity_poly.pdbx_strand_id
1 'polypeptide(L)'
;MELFYFVVFGALGAVVAALELSKSSKDRINTSSAFNSFKNNYLVVYSLMMAGDWLQGPYVYYLYSTYGFGKGEIGQLFIAGFGSSMLFGTIVGSLADKQGRRRACVTYCITYILSCITKHSPQYKILMVGRVLGGIATSLLFSAFESWLVAEHNKRGFEQQWLSLTFSKAIFLGNGLVAILAGLFGNVLVDSLSLGPVAPFDAAAIFLAIGMAIILSSWTENFGDPSENKDLLTQFRGAAVAIASGRVQYLL
;
A
#
# COMPACT_ATOMS: atom_id res chain seq x y z
N MET A 1 32.52 -5.66 7.66
CA MET A 1 31.12 -5.19 7.64
C MET A 1 30.22 -6.19 6.91
N GLU A 2 30.54 -6.63 5.70
CA GLU A 2 29.72 -7.61 4.95
C GLU A 2 29.55 -8.98 5.65
N LEU A 3 30.62 -9.56 6.18
CA LEU A 3 30.56 -10.84 6.90
C LEU A 3 29.60 -10.79 8.11
N PHE A 4 29.57 -9.67 8.82
CA PHE A 4 28.64 -9.46 9.94
C PHE A 4 27.18 -9.53 9.47
N TYR A 5 26.85 -8.89 8.35
CA TYR A 5 25.50 -8.94 7.79
C TYR A 5 25.11 -10.35 7.33
N PHE A 6 26.01 -11.07 6.64
CA PHE A 6 25.74 -12.45 6.23
C PHE A 6 25.51 -13.38 7.42
N VAL A 7 26.31 -13.25 8.49
CA VAL A 7 26.15 -14.06 9.70
C VAL A 7 24.86 -13.73 10.43
N VAL A 8 24.55 -12.45 10.64
CA VAL A 8 23.34 -12.03 11.37
C VAL A 8 22.07 -12.37 10.59
N PHE A 9 21.97 -11.99 9.32
CA PHE A 9 20.79 -12.29 8.51
C PHE A 9 20.67 -13.77 8.17
N GLY A 10 21.78 -14.47 7.97
CA GLY A 10 21.79 -15.93 7.79
C GLY A 10 21.29 -16.67 9.03
N ALA A 11 21.75 -16.28 10.22
CA ALA A 11 21.30 -16.87 11.49
C ALA A 11 19.82 -16.58 11.76
N LEU A 12 19.37 -15.32 11.58
CA LEU A 12 17.96 -14.96 11.70
C LEU A 12 17.09 -15.70 10.69
N GLY A 13 17.54 -15.81 9.43
CA GLY A 13 16.87 -16.57 8.39
C GLY A 13 16.74 -18.05 8.72
N ALA A 14 17.79 -18.67 9.27
CA ALA A 14 17.76 -20.05 9.73
C ALA A 14 16.79 -20.26 10.91
N VAL A 15 16.76 -19.33 11.88
CA VAL A 15 15.81 -19.35 13.00
C VAL A 15 14.37 -19.25 12.50
N VAL A 16 14.08 -18.31 11.60
CA VAL A 16 12.74 -18.16 11.00
C VAL A 16 12.35 -19.42 10.21
N ALA A 17 13.26 -19.96 9.40
CA ALA A 17 13.02 -21.19 8.64
C ALA A 17 12.72 -22.37 9.57
N ALA A 18 13.47 -22.52 10.68
CA ALA A 18 13.20 -23.56 11.67
C ALA A 18 11.84 -23.38 12.37
N LEU A 19 11.47 -22.14 12.71
CA LEU A 19 10.18 -21.83 13.33
C LEU A 19 8.99 -22.06 12.37
N GLU A 20 9.14 -21.73 11.09
CA GLU A 20 8.08 -21.95 10.11
C GLU A 20 7.96 -23.43 9.68
N LEU A 21 9.08 -24.14 9.51
CA LEU A 21 9.08 -25.56 9.16
C LEU A 21 8.68 -26.47 10.33
N SER A 22 8.76 -25.99 11.57
CA SER A 22 8.29 -26.72 12.75
C SER A 22 6.78 -26.59 13.01
N LYS A 23 6.06 -25.72 12.29
CA LYS A 23 4.59 -25.67 12.36
C LYS A 23 4.01 -26.94 11.74
N SER A 24 3.27 -27.71 12.55
CA SER A 24 2.59 -28.93 12.11
C SER A 24 1.34 -28.62 11.27
N SER A 25 1.03 -29.49 10.29
CA SER A 25 -0.14 -29.40 9.39
C SER A 25 -1.53 -29.46 10.08
N LYS A 26 -1.58 -29.47 11.41
CA LYS A 26 -2.82 -29.50 12.21
C LYS A 26 -3.63 -28.19 12.15
N ASP A 27 -3.04 -27.08 11.71
CA ASP A 27 -3.71 -25.76 11.61
C ASP A 27 -4.34 -25.48 10.23
N ARG A 28 -4.55 -26.50 9.39
CA ARG A 28 -5.22 -26.32 8.10
C ARG A 28 -6.70 -26.04 8.31
N ILE A 29 -7.05 -24.75 8.36
CA ILE A 29 -8.43 -24.27 8.28
C ILE A 29 -9.00 -24.71 6.92
N ASN A 30 -9.98 -25.60 6.94
CA ASN A 30 -10.73 -25.96 5.74
C ASN A 30 -11.52 -24.74 5.27
N THR A 31 -11.24 -24.31 4.05
CA THR A 31 -11.83 -23.12 3.45
C THR A 31 -12.59 -23.50 2.18
N SER A 32 -13.71 -22.84 1.90
CA SER A 32 -14.50 -23.12 0.70
C SER A 32 -13.74 -22.73 -0.58
N SER A 33 -14.08 -23.38 -1.71
CA SER A 33 -13.50 -23.03 -3.02
C SER A 33 -13.80 -21.56 -3.40
N ALA A 34 -15.02 -21.09 -3.11
CA ALA A 34 -15.43 -19.71 -3.35
C ALA A 34 -14.58 -18.70 -2.55
N PHE A 35 -14.31 -18.98 -1.28
CA PHE A 35 -13.43 -18.15 -0.47
C PHE A 35 -11.99 -18.15 -1.00
N ASN A 36 -11.47 -19.32 -1.40
CA ASN A 36 -10.12 -19.41 -1.95
C ASN A 36 -9.95 -18.60 -3.23
N SER A 37 -10.93 -18.61 -4.13
CA SER A 37 -10.93 -17.76 -5.33
C SER A 37 -10.93 -16.27 -4.98
N PHE A 38 -11.82 -15.85 -4.07
CA PHE A 38 -11.91 -14.46 -3.58
C PHE A 38 -10.58 -14.00 -2.94
N LYS A 39 -10.07 -14.78 -1.99
CA LYS A 39 -8.82 -14.52 -1.29
C LYS A 39 -7.65 -14.42 -2.26
N ASN A 40 -7.50 -15.39 -3.17
CA ASN A 40 -6.37 -15.38 -4.11
C ASN A 40 -6.46 -14.18 -5.07
N ASN A 41 -7.66 -13.80 -5.51
CA ASN A 41 -7.84 -12.58 -6.30
C ASN A 41 -7.37 -11.34 -5.53
N TYR A 42 -7.81 -11.17 -4.29
CA TYR A 42 -7.36 -10.06 -3.45
C TYR A 42 -5.85 -10.07 -3.22
N LEU A 43 -5.27 -11.23 -2.87
CA LEU A 43 -3.85 -11.36 -2.60
C LEU A 43 -2.99 -11.04 -3.84
N VAL A 44 -3.43 -11.45 -5.03
CA VAL A 44 -2.74 -11.09 -6.29
C VAL A 44 -2.79 -9.59 -6.50
N VAL A 45 -3.97 -8.97 -6.43
CA VAL A 45 -4.11 -7.51 -6.59
C VAL A 45 -3.24 -6.78 -5.57
N TYR A 46 -3.40 -7.10 -4.28
CA TYR A 46 -2.66 -6.43 -3.21
C TYR A 46 -1.14 -6.59 -3.39
N SER A 47 -0.65 -7.78 -3.78
CA SER A 47 0.77 -8.00 -4.05
C SER A 47 1.29 -7.15 -5.21
N LEU A 48 0.50 -6.96 -6.26
CA LEU A 48 0.87 -6.06 -7.38
C LEU A 48 0.94 -4.59 -6.92
N MET A 49 0.02 -4.16 -6.06
CA MET A 49 0.03 -2.79 -5.52
C MET A 49 1.25 -2.56 -4.62
N MET A 50 1.55 -3.53 -3.74
CA MET A 50 2.74 -3.50 -2.91
C MET A 50 4.03 -3.55 -3.73
N ALA A 51 4.06 -4.27 -4.85
CA ALA A 51 5.21 -4.27 -5.76
C ALA A 51 5.43 -2.87 -6.35
N GLY A 52 4.35 -2.20 -6.77
CA GLY A 52 4.40 -0.81 -7.23
C GLY A 52 4.95 0.16 -6.19
N ASP A 53 4.62 -0.03 -4.91
CA ASP A 53 5.13 0.80 -3.82
C ASP A 53 6.61 0.52 -3.50
N TRP A 54 6.94 -0.76 -3.28
CA TRP A 54 8.28 -1.18 -2.87
C TRP A 54 9.35 -0.98 -3.94
N LEU A 55 9.01 -1.04 -5.23
CA LEU A 55 9.95 -0.77 -6.33
C LEU A 55 10.50 0.66 -6.29
N GLN A 56 9.70 1.61 -5.83
CA GLN A 56 10.09 3.02 -5.81
C GLN A 56 10.98 3.37 -4.62
N GLY A 57 10.70 2.77 -3.46
CA GLY A 57 11.31 3.12 -2.16
C GLY A 57 12.84 3.33 -2.20
N PRO A 58 13.63 2.38 -2.71
CA PRO A 58 15.10 2.50 -2.74
C PRO A 58 15.62 3.62 -3.64
N TYR A 59 14.86 4.00 -4.68
CA TYR A 59 15.36 4.85 -5.77
C TYR A 59 14.84 6.29 -5.76
N VAL A 60 13.82 6.64 -4.97
CA VAL A 60 13.27 8.01 -4.91
C VAL A 60 14.32 9.04 -4.53
N TYR A 61 15.06 8.79 -3.45
CA TYR A 61 16.12 9.70 -3.02
C TYR A 61 17.25 9.76 -4.06
N TYR A 62 17.69 8.59 -4.54
CA TYR A 62 18.75 8.48 -5.53
C TYR A 62 18.43 9.26 -6.80
N LEU A 63 17.22 9.09 -7.35
CA LEU A 63 16.74 9.82 -8.52
C LEU A 63 16.79 11.34 -8.34
N TYR A 64 16.34 11.86 -7.20
CA TYR A 64 16.40 13.30 -6.97
C TYR A 64 17.83 13.81 -6.85
N SER A 65 18.72 13.01 -6.26
CA SER A 65 20.14 13.33 -6.21
C SER A 65 20.77 13.35 -7.60
N THR A 66 20.38 12.45 -8.52
CA THR A 66 20.89 12.46 -9.90
C THR A 66 20.38 13.66 -10.72
N TYR A 67 19.24 14.24 -10.32
CA TYR A 67 18.75 15.52 -10.86
C TYR A 67 19.44 16.75 -10.27
N GLY A 68 20.35 16.57 -9.32
CA GLY A 68 21.15 17.65 -8.74
C GLY A 68 20.49 18.39 -7.58
N PHE A 69 19.39 17.86 -7.02
CA PHE A 69 18.73 18.49 -5.87
C PHE A 69 19.54 18.34 -4.58
N GLY A 70 19.57 19.41 -3.80
CA GLY A 70 20.17 19.40 -2.48
C GLY A 70 19.33 18.62 -1.46
N LYS A 71 19.94 18.21 -0.34
CA LYS A 71 19.26 17.48 0.75
C LYS A 71 18.01 18.21 1.27
N GLY A 72 18.04 19.54 1.32
CA GLY A 72 16.90 20.35 1.76
C GLY A 72 15.70 20.27 0.81
N GLU A 73 15.94 20.38 -0.49
CA GLU A 73 14.90 20.26 -1.53
C GLU A 73 14.32 18.85 -1.57
N ILE A 74 15.17 17.83 -1.47
CA ILE A 74 14.74 16.43 -1.34
C ILE A 74 13.89 16.26 -0.08
N GLY A 75 14.31 16.82 1.04
CA GLY A 75 13.53 16.82 2.28
C GLY A 75 12.14 17.41 2.10
N GLN A 76 12.01 18.56 1.41
CA GLN A 76 10.72 19.17 1.09
C GLN A 76 9.84 18.27 0.21
N LEU A 77 10.42 17.61 -0.80
CA LEU A 77 9.71 16.61 -1.61
C LEU A 77 9.21 15.45 -0.75
N PHE A 78 9.99 14.99 0.24
CA PHE A 78 9.53 13.95 1.16
C PHE A 78 8.41 14.43 2.08
N ILE A 79 8.54 15.62 2.64
CA ILE A 79 7.52 16.28 3.47
C ILE A 79 6.21 16.43 2.69
N ALA A 80 6.26 16.84 1.43
CA ALA A 80 5.06 16.95 0.61
C ALA A 80 4.36 15.62 0.38
N GLY A 81 5.11 14.52 0.19
CA GLY A 81 4.51 13.19 0.05
C GLY A 81 3.85 12.69 1.32
N PHE A 82 4.54 12.74 2.46
CA PHE A 82 3.95 12.29 3.73
C PHE A 82 2.86 13.25 4.22
N GLY A 83 3.06 14.56 4.07
CA GLY A 83 2.11 15.59 4.45
C GLY A 83 0.82 15.53 3.62
N SER A 84 0.92 15.27 2.31
CA SER A 84 -0.28 15.04 1.50
C SER A 84 -1.02 13.77 1.90
N SER A 85 -0.33 12.68 2.20
CA SER A 85 -0.99 11.46 2.72
C SER A 85 -1.76 11.74 4.03
N MET A 86 -1.15 12.50 4.94
CA MET A 86 -1.81 12.92 6.19
C MET A 86 -3.06 13.77 5.93
N LEU A 87 -2.96 14.78 5.07
CA LEU A 87 -4.06 15.73 4.83
C LEU A 87 -5.20 15.11 4.03
N PHE A 88 -4.87 14.40 2.95
CA PHE A 88 -5.86 13.84 2.03
C PHE A 88 -6.36 12.47 2.46
N GLY A 89 -5.64 11.72 3.30
CA GLY A 89 -6.06 10.37 3.71
C GLY A 89 -7.42 10.33 4.39
N THR A 90 -7.73 11.29 5.26
CA THR A 90 -9.05 11.39 5.92
C THR A 90 -10.18 11.70 4.94
N ILE A 91 -9.94 12.64 4.03
CA ILE A 91 -10.92 13.09 3.02
C ILE A 91 -11.19 11.97 2.03
N VAL A 92 -10.12 11.39 1.48
CA VAL A 92 -10.20 10.39 0.42
C VAL A 92 -10.73 9.06 0.96
N GLY A 93 -10.42 8.68 2.20
CA GLY A 93 -11.04 7.54 2.87
C GLY A 93 -12.56 7.71 3.03
N SER A 94 -13.01 8.87 3.53
CA SER A 94 -14.45 9.16 3.62
C SER A 94 -15.13 9.20 2.24
N LEU A 95 -14.43 9.70 1.22
CA LEU A 95 -14.93 9.71 -0.14
C LEU A 95 -15.04 8.30 -0.72
N ALA A 96 -14.08 7.42 -0.42
CA ALA A 96 -14.10 6.02 -0.83
C ALA A 96 -15.34 5.31 -0.31
N ASP A 97 -15.70 5.54 0.94
CA ASP A 97 -16.91 4.96 1.53
C ASP A 97 -18.20 5.45 0.87
N LYS A 98 -18.25 6.73 0.44
CA LYS A 98 -19.44 7.33 -0.20
C LYS A 98 -19.56 7.04 -1.69
N GLN A 99 -18.46 7.11 -2.42
CA GLN A 99 -18.44 7.05 -3.88
C GLN A 99 -18.10 5.67 -4.44
N GLY A 100 -17.61 4.75 -3.59
CA GLY A 100 -17.28 3.38 -3.94
C GLY A 100 -15.82 3.05 -3.67
N ARG A 101 -15.58 1.96 -2.94
CA ARG A 101 -14.23 1.52 -2.55
C ARG A 101 -13.45 0.93 -3.73
N ARG A 102 -14.11 0.31 -4.71
CA ARG A 102 -13.45 -0.14 -5.95
C ARG A 102 -12.94 1.07 -6.74
N ARG A 103 -13.77 2.10 -6.93
CA ARG A 103 -13.35 3.35 -7.59
C ARG A 103 -12.19 4.02 -6.85
N ALA A 104 -12.17 3.97 -5.53
CA ALA A 104 -11.05 4.48 -4.74
C ALA A 104 -9.76 3.68 -5.01
N CYS A 105 -9.82 2.34 -5.09
CA CYS A 105 -8.67 1.50 -5.46
C CYS A 105 -8.19 1.76 -6.90
N VAL A 106 -9.09 2.07 -7.85
CA VAL A 106 -8.71 2.49 -9.20
C VAL A 106 -8.07 3.88 -9.18
N THR A 107 -8.60 4.80 -8.36
CA THR A 107 -8.04 6.14 -8.18
C THR A 107 -6.63 6.07 -7.62
N TYR A 108 -6.36 5.13 -6.71
CA TYR A 108 -5.01 4.81 -6.26
C TYR A 108 -4.09 4.47 -7.44
N CYS A 109 -4.47 3.52 -8.29
CA CYS A 109 -3.64 3.12 -9.43
C CYS A 109 -3.35 4.32 -10.34
N ILE A 110 -4.37 5.10 -10.70
CA ILE A 110 -4.23 6.26 -11.59
C ILE A 110 -3.30 7.31 -10.97
N THR A 111 -3.57 7.72 -9.73
CA THR A 111 -2.77 8.75 -9.05
C THR A 111 -1.32 8.30 -8.86
N TYR A 112 -1.09 7.03 -8.56
CA TYR A 112 0.27 6.53 -8.36
C TYR A 112 1.04 6.37 -9.68
N ILE A 113 0.39 5.90 -10.75
CA ILE A 113 0.97 5.86 -12.10
C ILE A 113 1.35 7.27 -12.55
N LEU A 114 0.48 8.26 -12.35
CA LEU A 114 0.78 9.66 -12.66
C LEU A 114 1.97 10.18 -11.84
N SER A 115 2.06 9.81 -10.55
CA SER A 115 3.23 10.10 -9.72
C SER A 115 4.51 9.47 -10.31
N CYS A 116 4.48 8.22 -10.78
CA CYS A 116 5.62 7.60 -11.46
C CYS A 116 6.01 8.37 -12.73
N ILE A 117 5.03 8.77 -13.56
CA ILE A 117 5.30 9.52 -14.80
C ILE A 117 6.02 10.84 -14.51
N THR A 118 5.71 11.52 -13.40
CA THR A 118 6.42 12.77 -13.03
C THR A 118 7.92 12.57 -12.88
N LYS A 119 8.38 11.35 -12.58
CA LYS A 119 9.80 11.01 -12.39
C LYS A 119 10.62 11.05 -13.65
N HIS A 120 10.01 11.20 -14.83
CA HIS A 120 10.73 11.46 -16.07
C HIS A 120 11.16 12.93 -16.22
N SER A 121 10.65 13.82 -15.37
CA SER A 121 10.99 15.25 -15.42
C SER A 121 11.92 15.66 -14.28
N PRO A 122 13.06 16.31 -14.56
CA PRO A 122 13.93 16.88 -13.53
C PRO A 122 13.37 18.18 -12.94
N GLN A 123 12.19 18.66 -13.34
CA GLN A 123 11.64 19.91 -12.84
C GLN A 123 11.04 19.74 -11.44
N TYR A 124 11.59 20.47 -10.46
CA TYR A 124 11.17 20.39 -9.05
C TYR A 124 9.64 20.50 -8.85
N LYS A 125 8.98 21.44 -9.54
CA LYS A 125 7.53 21.63 -9.44
C LYS A 125 6.73 20.42 -9.92
N ILE A 126 7.20 19.74 -10.97
CA ILE A 126 6.55 18.52 -11.49
C ILE A 126 6.72 17.37 -10.49
N LEU A 127 7.91 17.23 -9.91
CA LEU A 127 8.17 16.25 -8.86
C LEU A 127 7.37 16.51 -7.59
N MET A 128 7.12 17.77 -7.26
CA MET A 128 6.27 18.18 -6.14
C MET A 128 4.82 17.72 -6.34
N VAL A 129 4.26 17.95 -7.53
CA VAL A 129 2.94 17.41 -7.91
C VAL A 129 2.95 15.88 -7.82
N GLY A 130 3.99 15.24 -8.33
CA GLY A 130 4.18 13.80 -8.21
C GLY A 130 4.16 13.32 -6.77
N ARG A 131 4.81 14.03 -5.84
CA ARG A 131 4.81 13.67 -4.41
C ARG A 131 3.43 13.83 -3.77
N VAL A 132 2.68 14.86 -4.14
CA VAL A 132 1.29 15.02 -3.68
C VAL A 132 0.41 13.88 -4.17
N LEU A 133 0.50 13.54 -5.46
CA LEU A 133 -0.23 12.41 -6.06
C LEU A 133 0.15 11.08 -5.41
N GLY A 134 1.45 10.86 -5.19
CA GLY A 134 1.96 9.67 -4.51
C GLY A 134 1.48 9.58 -3.06
N GLY A 135 1.40 10.70 -2.33
CA GLY A 135 0.86 10.70 -0.97
C GLY A 135 -0.63 10.34 -0.92
N ILE A 136 -1.44 10.90 -1.83
CA ILE A 136 -2.86 10.52 -1.98
C ILE A 136 -2.99 9.01 -2.27
N ALA A 137 -2.15 8.50 -3.17
CA ALA A 137 -2.11 7.07 -3.48
C ALA A 137 -1.76 6.25 -2.23
N THR A 138 -0.69 6.58 -1.51
CA THR A 138 -0.31 5.85 -0.28
C THR A 138 -1.44 5.80 0.73
N SER A 139 -2.20 6.89 0.92
CA SER A 139 -3.36 6.87 1.82
C SER A 139 -4.43 5.86 1.37
N LEU A 140 -4.73 5.82 0.07
CA LEU A 140 -5.71 4.89 -0.50
C LEU A 140 -5.27 3.44 -0.40
N LEU A 141 -3.97 3.15 -0.60
CA LEU A 141 -3.43 1.79 -0.51
C LEU A 141 -3.71 1.15 0.85
N PHE A 142 -3.43 1.89 1.93
CA PHE A 142 -3.58 1.41 3.31
C PHE A 142 -4.97 1.66 3.91
N SER A 143 -5.96 2.04 3.10
CA SER A 143 -7.35 2.22 3.57
C SER A 143 -8.35 1.52 2.65
N ALA A 144 -8.53 2.01 1.43
CA ALA A 144 -9.59 1.58 0.53
C ALA A 144 -9.55 0.07 0.20
N PHE A 145 -8.36 -0.51 0.06
CA PHE A 145 -8.18 -1.94 -0.22
C PHE A 145 -8.67 -2.82 0.93
N GLU A 146 -8.27 -2.50 2.16
CA GLU A 146 -8.70 -3.23 3.35
C GLU A 146 -10.21 -3.07 3.56
N SER A 147 -10.72 -1.84 3.44
CA SER A 147 -12.14 -1.58 3.56
C SER A 147 -12.96 -2.33 2.51
N TRP A 148 -12.48 -2.41 1.26
CA TRP A 148 -13.15 -3.20 0.22
C TRP A 148 -13.17 -4.69 0.57
N LEU A 149 -12.04 -5.24 1.05
CA LEU A 149 -11.93 -6.64 1.46
C LEU A 149 -12.93 -6.96 2.58
N VAL A 150 -12.99 -6.14 3.63
CA VAL A 150 -13.88 -6.34 4.78
C VAL A 150 -15.34 -6.37 4.33
N ALA A 151 -15.77 -5.38 3.55
CA ALA A 151 -17.16 -5.31 3.09
C ALA A 151 -17.53 -6.49 2.17
N GLU A 152 -16.68 -6.82 1.22
CA GLU A 152 -16.96 -7.91 0.28
C GLU A 152 -16.92 -9.28 0.97
N HIS A 153 -16.02 -9.47 1.94
CA HIS A 153 -15.96 -10.67 2.78
C HIS A 153 -17.25 -10.88 3.58
N ASN A 154 -17.71 -9.83 4.26
CA ASN A 154 -18.95 -9.86 5.05
C ASN A 154 -20.18 -10.05 4.17
N LYS A 155 -20.25 -9.36 3.02
CA LYS A 155 -21.34 -9.48 2.05
C LYS A 155 -21.50 -10.91 1.52
N ARG A 156 -20.39 -11.63 1.37
CA ARG A 156 -20.37 -13.03 0.91
C ARG A 156 -20.65 -14.04 2.03
N GLY A 157 -20.84 -13.58 3.26
CA GLY A 157 -21.15 -14.44 4.41
C GLY A 157 -20.01 -15.39 4.78
N PHE A 158 -18.76 -15.02 4.50
CA PHE A 158 -17.60 -15.83 4.87
C PHE A 158 -17.30 -15.72 6.37
N GLU A 159 -16.71 -16.77 6.94
CA GLU A 159 -16.38 -16.82 8.36
C GLU A 159 -15.34 -15.75 8.73
N GLN A 160 -15.53 -15.10 9.88
CA GLN A 160 -14.66 -13.99 10.32
C GLN A 160 -13.19 -14.43 10.49
N GLN A 161 -12.95 -15.67 10.92
CA GLN A 161 -11.58 -16.22 11.04
C GLN A 161 -10.81 -16.23 9.72
N TRP A 162 -11.50 -16.34 8.58
CA TRP A 162 -10.88 -16.37 7.26
C TRP A 162 -10.43 -14.97 6.79
N LEU A 163 -11.04 -13.91 7.31
CA LEU A 163 -10.61 -12.54 7.04
C LEU A 163 -9.23 -12.27 7.64
N SER A 164 -9.02 -12.64 8.91
CA SER A 164 -7.72 -12.53 9.58
C SER A 164 -6.63 -13.34 8.85
N LEU A 165 -6.97 -14.54 8.35
CA LEU A 165 -6.08 -15.33 7.51
C LEU A 165 -5.67 -14.59 6.22
N THR A 166 -6.61 -13.88 5.60
CA THR A 166 -6.35 -13.11 4.38
C THR A 166 -5.42 -11.94 4.65
N PHE A 167 -5.67 -11.16 5.71
CA PHE A 167 -4.79 -10.06 6.11
C PHE A 167 -3.37 -10.55 6.44
N SER A 168 -3.22 -11.61 7.23
CA SER A 168 -1.91 -12.18 7.55
C SER A 168 -1.14 -12.59 6.28
N LYS A 169 -1.83 -13.20 5.30
CA LYS A 169 -1.21 -13.54 4.01
C LYS A 169 -0.87 -12.30 3.18
N ALA A 170 -1.73 -11.28 3.19
CA ALA A 170 -1.50 -10.04 2.46
C ALA A 170 -0.27 -9.31 3.00
N ILE A 171 -0.10 -9.25 4.32
CA ILE A 171 1.07 -8.66 4.97
C ILE A 171 2.33 -9.49 4.67
N PHE A 172 2.27 -10.81 4.84
CA PHE A 172 3.41 -11.70 4.56
C PHE A 172 3.89 -11.60 3.11
N LEU A 173 2.97 -11.67 2.15
CA LEU A 173 3.30 -11.58 0.73
C LEU A 173 3.71 -10.15 0.35
N GLY A 174 2.91 -9.16 0.73
CA GLY A 174 3.08 -7.76 0.31
C GLY A 174 4.24 -7.04 0.99
N ASN A 175 4.32 -7.07 2.32
CA ASN A 175 5.36 -6.38 3.10
C ASN A 175 6.60 -7.24 3.34
N GLY A 176 6.49 -8.56 3.24
CA GLY A 176 7.62 -9.48 3.38
C GLY A 176 8.24 -9.83 2.03
N LEU A 177 7.62 -10.75 1.31
CA LEU A 177 8.20 -11.35 0.11
C LEU A 177 8.36 -10.35 -1.05
N VAL A 178 7.29 -9.61 -1.37
CA VAL A 178 7.27 -8.64 -2.48
C VAL A 178 8.25 -7.50 -2.22
N ALA A 179 8.41 -7.03 -0.99
CA ALA A 179 9.38 -5.99 -0.66
C ALA A 179 10.82 -6.40 -1.00
N ILE A 180 11.22 -7.64 -0.62
CA ILE A 180 12.53 -8.20 -0.92
C ILE A 180 12.72 -8.34 -2.44
N LEU A 181 11.75 -8.95 -3.12
CA LEU A 181 11.82 -9.18 -4.57
C LEU A 181 11.84 -7.86 -5.35
N ALA A 182 11.05 -6.87 -4.94
CA ALA A 182 11.02 -5.54 -5.55
C ALA A 182 12.36 -4.82 -5.41
N GLY A 183 13.00 -4.88 -4.23
CA GLY A 183 14.33 -4.31 -4.02
C GLY A 183 15.39 -4.94 -4.92
N LEU A 184 15.41 -6.28 -4.99
CA LEU A 184 16.32 -7.02 -5.88
C LEU A 184 16.03 -6.73 -7.36
N PHE A 185 14.76 -6.70 -7.76
CA PHE A 185 14.38 -6.40 -9.13
C PHE A 185 14.74 -4.97 -9.54
N GLY A 186 14.51 -3.99 -8.65
CA GLY A 186 14.95 -2.61 -8.84
C GLY A 186 16.46 -2.51 -9.03
N ASN A 187 17.25 -3.26 -8.25
CA ASN A 187 18.70 -3.35 -8.42
C ASN A 187 19.10 -3.90 -9.80
N VAL A 188 18.46 -4.96 -10.25
CA VAL A 188 18.70 -5.50 -11.59
C VAL A 188 18.38 -4.46 -12.67
N LEU A 189 17.25 -3.75 -12.56
CA LEU A 189 16.86 -2.73 -13.55
C LEU A 189 17.88 -1.59 -13.64
N VAL A 190 18.35 -1.07 -12.50
CA VAL A 190 19.22 0.11 -12.47
C VAL A 190 20.68 -0.25 -12.69
N ASP A 191 21.21 -1.24 -11.98
CA ASP A 191 22.65 -1.53 -11.97
C ASP A 191 23.02 -2.57 -13.03
N SER A 192 22.30 -3.71 -13.08
CA SER A 192 22.66 -4.80 -13.99
C SER A 192 22.28 -4.52 -15.44
N LEU A 193 21.11 -3.93 -15.67
CA LEU A 193 20.61 -3.59 -17.01
C LEU A 193 20.90 -2.15 -17.42
N SER A 194 21.42 -1.31 -16.52
CA SER A 194 21.77 0.09 -16.79
C SER A 194 20.62 0.91 -17.40
N LEU A 195 19.37 0.61 -17.04
CA LEU A 195 18.18 1.31 -17.56
C LEU A 195 17.96 2.70 -16.94
N GLY A 196 18.79 3.07 -15.96
CA GLY A 196 18.76 4.36 -15.29
C GLY A 196 17.80 4.42 -14.09
N PRO A 197 17.87 5.52 -13.30
CA PRO A 197 17.18 5.64 -12.01
C PRO A 197 15.65 5.71 -12.11
N VAL A 198 15.11 5.94 -13.31
CA VAL A 198 13.66 6.01 -13.54
C VAL A 198 13.03 4.63 -13.76
N ALA A 199 13.82 3.62 -14.17
CA ALA A 199 13.31 2.30 -14.53
C ALA A 199 12.48 1.58 -13.44
N PRO A 200 12.81 1.67 -12.13
CA PRO A 200 11.96 1.09 -11.09
C PRO A 200 10.57 1.74 -11.00
N PHE A 201 10.45 3.02 -11.34
CA PHE A 201 9.17 3.73 -11.37
C PHE A 201 8.31 3.32 -12.56
N ASP A 202 8.94 3.07 -13.71
CA ASP A 202 8.26 2.54 -14.90
C ASP A 202 7.77 1.12 -14.66
N ALA A 203 8.61 0.27 -14.07
CA ALA A 203 8.21 -1.06 -13.63
C ALA A 203 7.03 -0.99 -12.65
N ALA A 204 7.11 -0.12 -11.64
CA ALA A 204 6.02 0.11 -10.70
C ALA A 204 4.71 0.48 -11.42
N ALA A 205 4.76 1.40 -12.40
CA ALA A 205 3.60 1.80 -13.18
C ALA A 205 2.98 0.61 -13.96
N ILE A 206 3.79 -0.30 -14.49
CA ILE A 206 3.32 -1.51 -15.17
C ILE A 206 2.60 -2.44 -14.19
N PHE A 207 3.18 -2.72 -13.02
CA PHE A 207 2.55 -3.56 -11.99
C PHE A 207 1.21 -2.96 -11.53
N LEU A 208 1.17 -1.64 -11.33
CA LEU A 208 -0.04 -0.90 -10.97
C LEU A 208 -1.10 -0.98 -12.07
N ALA A 209 -0.71 -0.86 -13.35
CA ALA A 209 -1.64 -0.95 -14.48
C ALA A 209 -2.23 -2.35 -14.62
N ILE A 210 -1.43 -3.41 -14.42
CA ILE A 210 -1.91 -4.80 -14.43
C ILE A 210 -2.91 -5.01 -13.29
N GLY A 211 -2.56 -4.58 -12.07
CA GLY A 211 -3.47 -4.72 -10.94
C GLY A 211 -4.76 -3.90 -11.11
N MET A 212 -4.67 -2.70 -11.70
CA MET A 212 -5.84 -1.90 -12.07
C MET A 212 -6.75 -2.65 -13.04
N ALA A 213 -6.21 -3.31 -14.07
CA ALA A 213 -6.99 -4.11 -15.00
C ALA A 213 -7.70 -5.28 -14.30
N ILE A 214 -7.02 -5.94 -13.35
CA ILE A 214 -7.63 -7.00 -12.53
C ILE A 214 -8.76 -6.42 -11.66
N ILE A 215 -8.54 -5.32 -10.94
CA ILE A 215 -9.59 -4.64 -10.15
C ILE A 215 -10.80 -4.30 -11.03
N LEU A 216 -10.57 -3.74 -12.23
CA LEU A 216 -11.65 -3.35 -13.12
C LEU A 216 -12.46 -4.53 -13.65
N SER A 217 -11.86 -5.72 -13.75
CA SER A 217 -12.51 -6.92 -14.29
C SER A 217 -13.12 -7.81 -13.20
N SER A 218 -12.53 -7.89 -12.01
CA SER A 218 -12.91 -8.86 -10.99
C SER A 218 -13.55 -8.27 -9.73
N TRP A 219 -13.40 -6.97 -9.47
CA TRP A 219 -13.94 -6.36 -8.24
C TRP A 219 -15.33 -5.78 -8.48
N THR A 220 -16.24 -6.05 -7.54
CA THR A 220 -17.55 -5.41 -7.44
C THR A 220 -17.44 -4.10 -6.70
N GLU A 221 -18.36 -3.16 -6.97
CA GLU A 221 -18.44 -1.94 -6.17
C GLU A 221 -19.10 -2.24 -4.82
N ASN A 222 -18.52 -1.70 -3.75
CA ASN A 222 -19.10 -1.71 -2.41
C ASN A 222 -18.85 -0.37 -1.72
N PHE A 223 -19.68 -0.07 -0.72
CA PHE A 223 -19.79 1.25 -0.08
C PHE A 223 -19.73 1.11 1.45
N GLY A 224 -19.43 2.20 2.14
CA GLY A 224 -19.57 2.29 3.59
C GLY A 224 -21.02 2.25 4.04
N ASP A 225 -21.25 1.94 5.31
CA ASP A 225 -22.60 1.85 5.87
C ASP A 225 -23.27 3.24 5.87
N PRO A 226 -24.48 3.38 5.29
CA PRO A 226 -25.22 4.65 5.30
C PRO A 226 -25.48 5.23 6.69
N SER A 227 -25.53 4.38 7.73
CA SER A 227 -25.75 4.80 9.12
C SER A 227 -24.52 5.44 9.77
N GLU A 228 -23.33 5.17 9.22
CA GLU A 228 -22.06 5.77 9.67
C GLU A 228 -21.70 7.07 8.92
N ASN A 229 -22.55 7.53 7.98
CA ASN A 229 -22.40 8.78 7.24
C ASN A 229 -22.59 10.04 8.11
N LYS A 230 -21.79 10.18 9.17
CA LYS A 230 -21.61 11.47 9.85
C LYS A 230 -20.71 12.33 8.97
N ASP A 231 -21.18 13.53 8.65
CA ASP A 231 -20.40 14.52 7.92
C ASP A 231 -19.04 14.76 8.61
N LEU A 232 -17.96 14.91 7.84
CA LEU A 232 -16.60 15.04 8.37
C LEU A 232 -16.50 16.21 9.36
N LEU A 233 -17.18 17.32 9.06
CA LEU A 233 -17.30 18.47 9.96
C LEU A 233 -17.95 18.09 11.29
N THR A 234 -18.94 17.22 11.27
CA THR A 234 -19.61 16.71 12.47
C THR A 234 -18.67 15.82 13.29
N GLN A 235 -17.87 14.98 12.63
CA GLN A 235 -16.87 14.15 13.30
C GLN A 235 -15.75 15.00 13.93
N PHE A 236 -15.20 15.97 13.20
CA PHE A 236 -14.18 16.88 13.73
C PHE A 236 -14.70 17.76 14.86
N ARG A 237 -15.94 18.27 14.75
CA ARG A 237 -16.59 18.99 15.87
C ARG A 237 -16.78 18.07 17.06
N GLY A 238 -17.25 16.84 16.86
CA GLY A 238 -17.39 15.85 17.92
C GLY A 238 -16.07 15.55 18.62
N ALA A 239 -14.99 15.35 17.85
CA ALA A 239 -13.65 15.14 18.37
C ALA A 239 -13.14 16.36 19.14
N ALA A 240 -13.29 17.58 18.59
CA ALA A 240 -12.89 18.81 19.26
C ALA A 240 -13.65 19.04 20.58
N VAL A 241 -14.96 18.75 20.60
CA VAL A 241 -15.78 18.80 21.82
C VAL A 241 -15.35 17.73 22.82
N ALA A 242 -15.05 16.50 22.38
CA ALA A 242 -14.56 15.44 23.24
C ALA A 242 -13.22 15.81 23.90
N ILE A 243 -12.28 16.34 23.11
CA ILE A 243 -10.98 16.85 23.59
C ILE A 243 -11.17 18.00 24.57
N ALA A 244 -12.00 19.00 24.23
CA ALA A 244 -12.27 20.15 25.09
C ALA A 244 -12.99 19.78 26.39
N SER A 245 -13.81 18.72 26.39
CA SER A 245 -14.56 18.25 27.55
C SER A 245 -13.75 17.36 28.52
N GLY A 246 -12.49 17.04 28.20
CA GLY A 246 -11.63 16.21 29.04
C GLY A 246 -12.07 14.74 29.16
N ARG A 247 -13.11 14.30 28.43
CA ARG A 247 -13.60 12.91 28.45
C ARG A 247 -12.78 11.99 27.53
N VAL A 248 -11.47 11.92 27.74
CA VAL A 248 -10.63 10.83 27.20
C VAL A 248 -10.58 9.68 28.20
N GLN A 249 -11.69 9.42 28.89
CA GLN A 249 -11.77 8.44 29.97
C GLN A 249 -12.49 7.19 29.45
N TYR A 250 -11.68 6.15 29.22
CA TYR A 250 -12.06 4.74 28.96
C TYR A 250 -12.67 4.42 27.59
N LEU A 251 -11.82 4.28 26.57
CA LEU A 251 -12.01 3.32 25.49
C LEU A 251 -10.72 2.50 25.36
N LEU A 252 -10.52 1.60 26.33
CA LEU A 252 -9.76 0.36 26.16
C LEU A 252 -10.77 -0.79 26.22
#